data_AF-A0A375H4Z9-F1
#
_entry.id   AF-A0A375H4Z9-F1
#
_cell.length_a   1.000
_cell.length_b   1.000
_cell.length_c   1.000
_cell.angle_alpha   90.00
_cell.angle_beta   90.00
_cell.angle_gamma   90.00
#
_symmetry.space_group_name_H-M   'P 1'
#
loop_
_entity.id
_entity.type
_entity.pdbx_description
1 polymer ?
#
loop_
_entity_poly.entity_id
_entity_poly.type
_entity_poly.pdbx_seq_one_letter_code
_entity_poly.pdbx_strand_id
1 'polypeptide(L)'
;MKTRSAITLAVVTLLLGAAAGYQLAHRGASPGVAAIAETSTAEEAVRGPHGGRLLGDGKFQVEVTIFEQGVPPQFRLYLYEDGKPLAPGAAQASITLQRLGRPAEPIAFRVERDYLRGDKVIVEPHSFDVNVTANYQGKASSWKYSQVEARVEMDDAQLKEAGVDVLTAAPARIRSVLELPGTVKPNADRFVPLLQQFKGTVVSIPVDEGSRVRRGDLLAVVESPEVGELRSTLAVARDKAQLYRKTVEREEKLFAERISPEQDVLAARQAYREAQIAANAAARSLEAMRVTAGGSGNIARVELRAPIDGVVTAKSVAPGQAVDAGSVLMSVADTETVWVELPVYPKDMAAVRPGQAVVVKSTDGSLEAEGKVEMVSPLAGEQTRTSTARVVLPNPKRAWRPGTVVNTTLTTEEQEVAVAVDKSAIQTVRDWKVVFGRYGKYLEARPLELGRSDDKMVEVLDGLTPGEKYAAGNSFTVKAELGKAGATHDH
;
A
#
# COMPACT_ATOMS: atom_id res chain seq x y z
N MET A 1 3.12 46.10 -33.87
CA MET A 1 3.91 46.92 -34.83
C MET A 1 5.33 47.02 -34.27
N LYS A 2 6.38 46.66 -35.04
CA LYS A 2 7.39 47.57 -35.68
C LYS A 2 8.01 48.55 -34.66
N THR A 3 9.34 48.68 -34.49
CA THR A 3 10.50 48.60 -35.43
C THR A 3 11.75 48.06 -34.71
N ARG A 4 12.59 47.18 -35.28
CA ARG A 4 13.64 47.42 -36.30
C ARG A 4 14.65 48.53 -35.98
N SER A 5 15.91 48.14 -35.77
CA SER A 5 17.07 48.69 -36.49
C SER A 5 18.18 47.64 -36.62
N ALA A 6 18.78 47.57 -37.80
CA ALA A 6 20.01 46.83 -38.12
C ALA A 6 21.09 47.86 -38.52
N ILE A 7 22.15 47.42 -39.24
CA ILE A 7 23.27 48.20 -39.86
C ILE A 7 24.55 48.26 -38.98
N THR A 8 25.78 47.97 -39.44
CA THR A 8 26.32 47.38 -40.70
C THR A 8 27.83 47.05 -40.54
N LEU A 9 28.42 46.36 -41.55
CA LEU A 9 29.83 46.34 -41.99
C LEU A 9 30.58 45.01 -41.67
N ALA A 10 30.95 44.07 -42.56
CA ALA A 10 31.23 43.98 -44.01
C ALA A 10 32.74 43.98 -44.40
N VAL A 11 33.04 43.22 -45.50
CA VAL A 11 34.25 43.20 -46.37
C VAL A 11 35.52 42.47 -45.86
N VAL A 12 36.31 41.68 -46.65
CA VAL A 12 36.06 40.85 -47.87
C VAL A 12 37.27 39.89 -48.18
N THR A 13 37.07 38.85 -49.00
CA THR A 13 38.06 37.95 -49.71
C THR A 13 39.01 37.02 -48.91
N LEU A 14 39.28 35.73 -49.22
CA LEU A 14 39.29 34.87 -50.45
C LEU A 14 40.69 34.69 -51.07
N LEU A 15 41.20 33.45 -51.06
CA LEU A 15 42.14 32.90 -52.08
C LEU A 15 42.22 31.36 -52.01
N LEU A 16 42.13 30.69 -53.17
CA LEU A 16 42.42 29.27 -53.38
C LEU A 16 43.91 29.07 -53.73
N GLY A 17 44.47 27.86 -53.52
CA GLY A 17 45.77 27.50 -54.12
C GLY A 17 46.28 26.10 -53.75
N ALA A 18 46.48 25.24 -54.75
CA ALA A 18 46.66 23.80 -54.66
C ALA A 18 48.09 23.26 -54.41
N ALA A 19 48.13 22.03 -53.86
CA ALA A 19 48.95 20.87 -54.27
C ALA A 19 50.48 20.73 -54.02
N ALA A 20 50.84 19.46 -53.75
CA ALA A 20 52.10 18.75 -54.09
C ALA A 20 53.40 18.89 -53.25
N GLY A 21 53.43 18.09 -52.17
CA GLY A 21 54.51 17.27 -51.58
C GLY A 21 56.02 17.35 -51.96
N TYR A 22 56.86 17.12 -50.93
CA TYR A 22 58.11 16.34 -51.04
C TYR A 22 58.47 15.62 -49.72
N GLN A 23 59.41 14.65 -49.80
CA GLN A 23 59.92 13.77 -48.71
C GLN A 23 60.95 14.52 -47.82
N LEU A 24 61.57 14.01 -46.73
CA LEU A 24 62.05 12.65 -46.40
C LEU A 24 62.51 12.53 -44.91
N ALA A 25 62.64 11.28 -44.40
CA ALA A 25 63.46 10.82 -43.25
C ALA A 25 63.08 11.28 -41.81
N HIS A 26 62.78 10.38 -40.87
CA HIS A 26 63.73 9.38 -40.34
C HIS A 26 63.19 7.93 -40.24
N ARG A 27 64.11 6.97 -40.40
CA ARG A 27 63.90 5.52 -40.17
C ARG A 27 64.34 5.12 -38.77
N GLY A 28 63.59 4.21 -38.14
CA GLY A 28 63.96 3.48 -36.92
C GLY A 28 63.05 2.27 -36.71
N ALA A 29 63.39 1.13 -37.30
CA ALA A 29 62.74 -0.18 -37.06
C ALA A 29 63.39 -0.85 -35.82
N SER A 30 62.88 -1.87 -35.13
CA SER A 30 61.73 -2.81 -35.25
C SER A 30 61.62 -3.56 -33.88
N PRO A 31 60.80 -4.62 -33.62
CA PRO A 31 59.79 -5.27 -34.46
C PRO A 31 58.42 -5.56 -33.79
N GLY A 32 57.41 -5.86 -34.62
CA GLY A 32 56.55 -7.06 -34.44
C GLY A 32 55.53 -7.10 -33.31
N VAL A 33 54.37 -6.47 -33.52
CA VAL A 33 53.09 -6.99 -33.00
C VAL A 33 52.25 -7.44 -34.20
N ALA A 34 51.87 -8.72 -34.23
CA ALA A 34 51.05 -9.26 -35.30
C ALA A 34 49.65 -8.63 -35.25
N ALA A 35 49.19 -8.11 -36.39
CA ALA A 35 47.83 -7.61 -36.53
C ALA A 35 46.85 -8.78 -36.41
N ILE A 36 46.08 -8.80 -35.32
CA ILE A 36 44.89 -9.63 -35.20
C ILE A 36 43.83 -9.03 -36.12
N ALA A 37 43.49 -9.75 -37.18
CA ALA A 37 42.43 -9.34 -38.09
C ALA A 37 41.07 -9.47 -37.40
N GLU A 38 40.37 -8.34 -37.25
CA GLU A 38 38.95 -8.34 -36.96
C GLU A 38 38.19 -8.83 -38.19
N THR A 39 37.64 -10.05 -38.11
CA THR A 39 36.78 -10.61 -39.17
C THR A 39 35.34 -10.64 -38.67
N SER A 40 34.54 -9.65 -39.07
CA SER A 40 33.11 -9.61 -38.79
C SER A 40 32.30 -10.04 -40.01
N THR A 41 31.79 -11.27 -39.99
CA THR A 41 30.55 -11.69 -40.66
C THR A 41 30.12 -13.02 -40.07
N ALA A 42 28.81 -13.24 -39.90
CA ALA A 42 28.30 -14.56 -39.57
C ALA A 42 28.38 -15.45 -40.82
N GLU A 43 29.51 -16.16 -40.99
CA GLU A 43 29.50 -17.36 -41.82
C GLU A 43 28.47 -18.35 -41.26
N GLU A 44 27.74 -19.03 -42.14
CA GLU A 44 26.83 -20.10 -41.73
C GLU A 44 27.60 -21.11 -40.89
N ALA A 45 27.15 -21.31 -39.65
CA ALA A 45 27.79 -22.22 -38.72
C ALA A 45 27.75 -23.64 -39.32
N VAL A 46 28.91 -24.15 -39.75
CA VAL A 46 29.02 -25.54 -40.22
C VAL A 46 28.41 -26.46 -39.18
N ARG A 47 27.36 -27.18 -39.58
CA ARG A 47 26.64 -28.07 -38.67
C ARG A 47 27.30 -29.43 -38.66
N GLY A 48 27.50 -29.97 -37.46
CA GLY A 48 28.00 -31.33 -37.30
C GLY A 48 26.88 -32.39 -37.41
N PRO A 49 27.23 -33.68 -37.33
CA PRO A 49 26.28 -34.80 -37.42
C PRO A 49 25.16 -34.80 -36.38
N HIS A 50 25.32 -34.09 -35.25
CA HIS A 50 24.32 -33.96 -34.19
C HIS A 50 23.55 -32.62 -34.25
N GLY A 51 23.68 -31.87 -35.33
CA GLY A 51 23.04 -30.55 -35.52
C GLY A 51 23.69 -29.41 -34.72
N GLY A 52 24.81 -29.66 -34.06
CA GLY A 52 25.59 -28.68 -33.31
C GLY A 52 26.44 -27.79 -34.20
N ARG A 53 27.05 -26.77 -33.61
CA ARG A 53 28.06 -25.92 -34.27
C ARG A 53 29.39 -26.66 -34.26
N LEU A 54 29.89 -27.03 -35.44
CA LEU A 54 31.18 -27.67 -35.62
C LEU A 54 32.29 -26.61 -35.60
N LEU A 55 33.30 -26.82 -34.76
CA LEU A 55 34.43 -25.92 -34.54
C LEU A 55 35.73 -26.62 -34.93
N GLY A 56 36.45 -26.07 -35.90
CA GLY A 56 37.73 -26.61 -36.37
C GLY A 56 37.86 -26.59 -37.89
N ASP A 57 38.94 -25.98 -38.35
CA ASP A 57 39.39 -25.83 -39.75
C ASP A 57 40.40 -26.90 -40.18
N GLY A 58 40.93 -27.66 -39.24
CA GLY A 58 41.90 -28.73 -39.46
C GLY A 58 41.37 -30.13 -39.10
N LYS A 59 42.30 -31.08 -38.97
CA LYS A 59 41.99 -32.50 -38.71
C LYS A 59 41.08 -32.72 -37.50
N PHE A 60 41.39 -32.08 -36.37
CA PHE A 60 40.64 -32.20 -35.12
C PHE A 60 39.54 -31.15 -35.06
N GLN A 61 38.30 -31.60 -34.83
CA GLN A 61 37.11 -30.74 -34.76
C GLN A 61 36.28 -31.09 -33.51
N VAL A 62 35.55 -30.10 -33.00
CA VAL A 62 34.65 -30.22 -31.85
C VAL A 62 33.26 -29.72 -32.25
N GLU A 63 32.25 -30.58 -32.23
CA GLU A 63 30.86 -30.18 -32.38
C GLU A 63 30.27 -29.82 -31.01
N VAL A 64 29.68 -28.63 -30.90
CA VAL A 64 29.01 -28.15 -29.70
C VAL A 64 27.50 -28.17 -29.92
N THR A 65 26.77 -28.92 -29.09
CA THR A 65 25.30 -28.88 -29.02
C THR A 65 24.84 -28.38 -27.66
N ILE A 66 23.67 -27.74 -27.63
CA ILE A 66 22.85 -27.59 -26.42
C ILE A 66 21.77 -28.67 -26.53
N PHE A 67 21.63 -29.52 -25.50
CA PHE A 67 20.69 -30.63 -25.52
C PHE A 67 19.67 -30.53 -24.39
N GLU A 68 18.39 -30.62 -24.76
CA GLU A 68 17.25 -30.18 -23.93
C GLU A 68 16.10 -31.21 -23.91
N GLN A 69 16.20 -32.27 -24.73
CA GLN A 69 15.12 -33.27 -24.84
C GLN A 69 15.14 -34.22 -23.64
N GLY A 70 14.17 -34.04 -22.74
CA GLY A 70 13.98 -34.89 -21.56
C GLY A 70 14.98 -34.65 -20.42
N VAL A 71 15.79 -33.59 -20.50
CA VAL A 71 16.75 -33.14 -19.47
C VAL A 71 16.84 -31.61 -19.49
N PRO A 72 17.21 -30.95 -18.38
CA PRO A 72 17.52 -29.52 -18.41
C PRO A 72 18.59 -29.20 -19.46
N PRO A 73 18.51 -28.05 -20.15
CA PRO A 73 19.47 -27.68 -21.20
C PRO A 73 20.92 -27.75 -20.71
N GLN A 74 21.78 -28.45 -21.44
CA GLN A 74 23.19 -28.64 -21.10
C GLN A 74 24.04 -28.75 -22.35
N PHE A 75 25.30 -28.30 -22.31
CA PHE A 75 26.22 -28.52 -23.41
C PHE A 75 26.59 -30.01 -23.54
N ARG A 76 26.69 -30.46 -24.79
CA ARG A 76 27.43 -31.67 -25.14
C ARG A 76 28.49 -31.35 -26.19
N LEU A 77 29.63 -32.01 -26.09
CA LEU A 77 30.70 -31.93 -27.09
C LEU A 77 30.91 -33.31 -27.72
N TYR A 78 30.99 -33.33 -29.05
CA TYR A 78 31.38 -34.49 -29.83
C TYR A 78 32.72 -34.20 -30.51
N LEU A 79 33.64 -35.15 -30.46
CA LEU A 79 35.02 -34.98 -30.93
C LEU A 79 35.21 -35.70 -32.25
N TYR A 80 35.96 -35.11 -33.18
CA TYR A 80 36.22 -35.67 -34.50
C TYR A 80 37.69 -35.56 -34.91
N GLU A 81 38.17 -36.53 -35.68
CA GLU A 81 39.43 -36.46 -36.42
C GLU A 81 39.23 -36.87 -37.88
N ASP A 82 39.64 -36.03 -38.84
CA ASP A 82 39.44 -36.22 -40.28
C ASP A 82 37.98 -36.62 -40.63
N GLY A 83 37.00 -35.97 -39.96
CA GLY A 83 35.56 -36.21 -40.09
C GLY A 83 35.01 -37.48 -39.41
N LYS A 84 35.85 -38.27 -38.72
CA LYS A 84 35.44 -39.50 -38.02
C LYS A 84 35.27 -39.25 -36.52
N PRO A 85 34.25 -39.83 -35.85
CA PRO A 85 34.09 -39.69 -34.41
C PRO A 85 35.30 -40.21 -33.62
N LEU A 86 35.76 -39.42 -32.66
CA LEU A 86 36.73 -39.79 -31.64
C LEU A 86 36.02 -40.21 -30.35
N ALA A 87 36.69 -41.04 -29.54
CA ALA A 87 36.21 -41.32 -28.18
C ALA A 87 36.19 -40.03 -27.34
N PRO A 88 35.14 -39.75 -26.54
CA PRO A 88 35.01 -38.50 -25.79
C PRO A 88 36.13 -38.25 -24.76
N GLY A 89 36.82 -39.31 -24.31
CA GLY A 89 37.99 -39.19 -23.43
C GLY A 89 39.32 -38.89 -24.15
N ALA A 90 39.32 -38.75 -25.48
CA ALA A 90 40.55 -38.58 -26.27
C ALA A 90 41.13 -37.15 -26.21
N ALA A 91 40.31 -36.15 -25.85
CA ALA A 91 40.73 -34.76 -25.66
C ALA A 91 40.16 -34.20 -24.36
N GLN A 92 40.90 -33.32 -23.69
CA GLN A 92 40.37 -32.53 -22.57
C GLN A 92 39.74 -31.26 -23.12
N ALA A 93 38.44 -31.06 -22.92
CA ALA A 93 37.73 -29.86 -23.34
C ALA A 93 37.09 -29.11 -22.16
N SER A 94 36.90 -27.81 -22.35
CA SER A 94 36.17 -26.91 -21.44
C SER A 94 35.52 -25.77 -22.22
N ILE A 95 34.43 -25.25 -21.68
CA ILE A 95 33.76 -24.05 -22.20
C ILE A 95 33.85 -22.96 -21.14
N THR A 96 34.14 -21.73 -21.56
CA THR A 96 33.87 -20.53 -20.76
C THR A 96 32.71 -19.80 -21.40
N LEU A 97 31.61 -19.63 -20.65
CA LEU A 97 30.39 -18.97 -21.09
C LEU A 97 30.30 -17.57 -20.46
N GLN A 98 30.06 -16.55 -21.27
CA GLN A 98 29.99 -15.16 -20.86
C GLN A 98 28.61 -14.58 -21.20
N ARG A 99 27.85 -14.16 -20.19
CA ARG A 99 26.55 -13.47 -20.34
C ARG A 99 26.69 -11.99 -20.06
N LEU A 100 25.77 -11.17 -20.56
CA LEU A 100 25.71 -9.77 -20.17
C LEU A 100 25.37 -9.64 -18.67
N GLY A 101 26.08 -8.75 -17.98
CA GLY A 101 25.92 -8.48 -16.55
C GLY A 101 26.49 -9.52 -15.59
N ARG A 102 26.95 -10.69 -16.05
CA ARG A 102 27.42 -11.78 -15.19
C ARG A 102 28.93 -12.05 -15.38
N PRO A 103 29.64 -12.59 -14.38
CA PRO A 103 31.01 -13.05 -14.55
C PRO A 103 31.08 -14.23 -15.54
N ALA A 104 32.27 -14.46 -16.11
CA ALA A 104 32.54 -15.62 -16.96
C ALA A 104 32.35 -16.93 -16.17
N GLU A 105 31.52 -17.85 -16.69
CA GLU A 105 31.22 -19.13 -16.08
C GLU A 105 31.98 -20.26 -16.79
N PRO A 106 32.96 -20.91 -16.13
CA PRO A 106 33.59 -22.10 -16.66
C PRO A 106 32.67 -23.32 -16.51
N ILE A 107 32.63 -24.15 -17.55
CA ILE A 107 31.86 -25.38 -17.66
C ILE A 107 32.84 -26.52 -17.90
N ALA A 108 32.85 -27.47 -16.98
CA ALA A 108 33.67 -28.67 -17.07
C ALA A 108 32.89 -29.80 -17.74
N PHE A 109 33.61 -30.69 -18.40
CA PHE A 109 33.01 -31.80 -19.14
C PHE A 109 33.41 -33.14 -18.57
N ARG A 110 32.47 -34.09 -18.57
CA ARG A 110 32.66 -35.48 -18.15
C ARG A 110 32.26 -36.41 -19.29
N VAL A 111 32.98 -37.52 -19.45
CA VAL A 111 32.65 -38.54 -20.45
C VAL A 111 31.32 -39.20 -20.09
N GLU A 112 30.38 -39.20 -21.04
CA GLU A 112 29.09 -39.88 -20.93
C GLU A 112 28.74 -40.52 -22.28
N ARG A 113 28.75 -41.86 -22.32
CA ARG A 113 28.57 -42.65 -23.55
C ARG A 113 29.58 -42.25 -24.63
N ASP A 114 29.11 -41.66 -25.72
CA ASP A 114 29.81 -41.24 -26.92
C ASP A 114 30.13 -39.73 -26.96
N TYR A 115 29.76 -38.97 -25.92
CA TYR A 115 29.96 -37.53 -25.84
C TYR A 115 30.60 -37.08 -24.52
N LEU A 116 31.02 -35.82 -24.50
CA LEU A 116 31.40 -35.08 -23.30
C LEU A 116 30.19 -34.26 -22.83
N ARG A 117 29.69 -34.50 -21.61
CA ARG A 117 28.56 -33.77 -21.02
C ARG A 117 29.05 -32.64 -20.10
N GLY A 118 28.49 -31.45 -20.28
CA GLY A 118 28.74 -30.30 -19.40
C GLY A 118 28.14 -30.50 -18.01
N ASP A 119 28.78 -29.91 -17.00
CA ASP A 119 28.34 -29.99 -15.59
C ASP A 119 27.39 -28.86 -15.15
N LYS A 120 27.03 -27.94 -16.07
CA LYS A 120 26.10 -26.82 -15.83
C LYS A 120 24.83 -26.91 -16.66
N VAL A 121 23.73 -26.40 -16.09
CA VAL A 121 22.47 -26.15 -16.78
C VAL A 121 22.53 -24.79 -17.47
N ILE A 122 22.18 -24.74 -18.75
CA ILE A 122 22.22 -23.54 -19.59
C ILE A 122 20.83 -22.91 -19.63
N VAL A 123 20.54 -22.05 -18.65
CA VAL A 123 19.24 -21.35 -18.59
C VAL A 123 18.99 -20.48 -19.83
N GLU A 124 17.74 -20.45 -20.30
CA GLU A 124 17.32 -19.55 -21.37
C GLU A 124 17.24 -18.08 -20.88
N PRO A 125 17.29 -17.09 -21.78
CA PRO A 125 17.59 -17.21 -23.22
C PRO A 125 19.05 -17.64 -23.46
N HIS A 126 19.35 -18.28 -24.60
CA HIS A 126 20.72 -18.66 -24.95
C HIS A 126 21.50 -17.48 -25.56
N SER A 127 21.54 -16.38 -24.80
CA SER A 127 22.22 -15.14 -25.13
C SER A 127 23.57 -15.07 -24.40
N PHE A 128 24.64 -15.50 -25.06
CA PHE A 128 25.98 -15.57 -24.48
C PHE A 128 27.09 -15.65 -25.55
N ASP A 129 28.30 -15.28 -25.13
CA ASP A 129 29.53 -15.57 -25.85
C ASP A 129 30.17 -16.85 -25.27
N VAL A 130 30.66 -17.71 -26.15
CA VAL A 130 31.28 -19.00 -25.81
C VAL A 130 32.74 -18.98 -26.25
N ASN A 131 33.65 -19.30 -25.33
CA ASN A 131 35.02 -19.67 -25.65
C ASN A 131 35.21 -21.16 -25.37
N VAL A 132 35.36 -21.97 -26.42
CA VAL A 132 35.60 -23.41 -26.35
C VAL A 132 37.09 -23.65 -26.44
N THR A 133 37.67 -24.36 -25.47
CA THR A 133 39.08 -24.77 -25.48
C THR A 133 39.17 -26.28 -25.43
N ALA A 134 40.02 -26.86 -26.28
CA ALA A 134 40.29 -28.31 -26.28
C ALA A 134 41.78 -28.59 -26.41
N ASN A 135 42.27 -29.63 -25.72
CA ASN A 135 43.63 -30.13 -25.83
C ASN A 135 43.58 -31.59 -26.33
N TYR A 136 44.08 -31.81 -27.55
CA TYR A 136 44.14 -33.11 -28.20
C TYR A 136 45.58 -33.43 -28.61
N GLN A 137 46.10 -34.59 -28.21
CA GLN A 137 47.48 -35.03 -28.47
C GLN A 137 48.57 -33.97 -28.10
N GLY A 138 48.32 -33.13 -27.09
CA GLY A 138 49.22 -32.06 -26.67
C GLY A 138 49.11 -30.75 -27.48
N LYS A 139 48.24 -30.69 -28.49
CA LYS A 139 47.90 -29.47 -29.22
C LYS A 139 46.66 -28.83 -28.58
N ALA A 140 46.83 -27.61 -28.07
CA ALA A 140 45.73 -26.79 -27.59
C ALA A 140 45.08 -26.00 -28.75
N SER A 141 43.76 -26.00 -28.79
CA SER A 141 42.90 -25.23 -29.71
C SER A 141 41.91 -24.38 -28.91
N SER A 142 41.57 -23.20 -29.44
CA SER A 142 40.57 -22.30 -28.84
C SER A 142 39.69 -21.71 -29.94
N TRP A 143 38.38 -21.74 -29.76
CA TRP A 143 37.40 -21.20 -30.70
C TRP A 143 36.41 -20.31 -29.95
N LYS A 144 35.97 -19.23 -30.58
CA LYS A 144 34.98 -18.31 -30.02
C LYS A 144 33.77 -18.20 -30.93
N TYR A 145 32.58 -18.17 -30.35
CA TYR A 145 31.36 -17.84 -31.07
C TYR A 145 30.34 -17.18 -30.13
N SER A 146 29.42 -16.42 -30.70
CA SER A 146 28.26 -15.88 -29.97
C SER A 146 27.01 -16.66 -30.35
N GLN A 147 26.10 -16.81 -29.39
CA GLN A 147 24.69 -17.13 -29.61
C GLN A 147 23.89 -15.99 -28.98
N VAL A 148 22.98 -15.38 -29.74
CA VAL A 148 22.28 -14.16 -29.31
C VAL A 148 20.79 -14.38 -29.45
N GLU A 149 20.13 -14.45 -28.30
CA GLU A 149 18.69 -14.63 -28.19
C GLU A 149 18.10 -13.57 -27.26
N ALA A 150 16.83 -13.23 -27.48
CA ALA A 150 16.06 -12.31 -26.64
C ALA A 150 16.77 -10.96 -26.33
N ARG A 151 17.64 -10.51 -27.25
CA ARG A 151 18.48 -9.32 -27.11
C ARG A 151 18.23 -8.34 -28.27
N VAL A 152 18.14 -7.06 -27.95
CA VAL A 152 17.99 -5.95 -28.90
C VAL A 152 19.12 -4.94 -28.67
N GLU A 153 19.60 -4.32 -29.74
CA GLU A 153 20.46 -3.14 -29.67
C GLU A 153 19.59 -1.88 -29.77
N MET A 154 19.65 -1.02 -28.74
CA MET A 154 18.99 0.29 -28.72
C MET A 154 19.91 1.29 -28.01
N ASP A 155 20.33 2.37 -28.66
CA ASP A 155 21.11 3.40 -27.98
C ASP A 155 20.25 4.29 -27.06
N ASP A 156 20.90 5.19 -26.30
CA ASP A 156 20.20 6.04 -25.33
C ASP A 156 19.30 7.10 -25.99
N ALA A 157 19.53 7.45 -27.27
CA ALA A 157 18.67 8.35 -28.02
C ALA A 157 17.40 7.62 -28.48
N GLN A 158 17.53 6.40 -29.01
CA GLN A 158 16.42 5.52 -29.39
C GLN A 158 15.53 5.18 -28.19
N LEU A 159 16.10 4.92 -27.01
CA LEU A 159 15.31 4.69 -25.79
C LEU A 159 14.51 5.92 -25.37
N LYS A 160 15.13 7.10 -25.44
CA LYS A 160 14.47 8.37 -25.12
C LYS A 160 13.35 8.72 -26.10
N GLU A 161 13.54 8.48 -27.40
CA GLU A 161 12.51 8.66 -28.43
C GLU A 161 11.35 7.67 -28.25
N ALA A 162 11.66 6.43 -27.87
CA ALA A 162 10.67 5.40 -27.55
C ALA A 162 9.93 5.62 -26.21
N GLY A 163 10.32 6.62 -25.40
CA GLY A 163 9.74 6.83 -24.07
C GLY A 163 10.06 5.71 -23.07
N VAL A 164 11.20 5.03 -23.23
CA VAL A 164 11.67 3.96 -22.36
C VAL A 164 12.58 4.53 -21.29
N ASP A 165 12.15 4.45 -20.03
CA ASP A 165 12.97 4.83 -18.89
C ASP A 165 13.99 3.74 -18.57
N VAL A 166 15.18 4.12 -18.09
CA VAL A 166 16.18 3.16 -17.58
C VAL A 166 16.29 3.33 -16.07
N LEU A 167 15.65 2.43 -15.34
CA LEU A 167 15.69 2.38 -13.87
C LEU A 167 16.81 1.44 -13.39
N THR A 168 17.09 1.48 -12.10
CA THR A 168 18.09 0.62 -11.43
C THR A 168 17.38 -0.26 -10.42
N ALA A 169 17.65 -1.55 -10.44
CA ALA A 169 17.12 -2.52 -9.49
C ALA A 169 17.74 -2.27 -8.12
N ALA A 170 16.90 -2.05 -7.11
CA ALA A 170 17.35 -1.60 -5.79
C ALA A 170 16.46 -2.19 -4.69
N PRO A 171 16.90 -2.14 -3.43
CA PRO A 171 16.03 -2.45 -2.30
C PRO A 171 14.81 -1.53 -2.27
N ALA A 172 13.66 -2.08 -1.95
CA ALA A 172 12.41 -1.34 -1.80
C ALA A 172 11.60 -1.87 -0.62
N ARG A 173 10.72 -1.03 -0.06
CA ARG A 173 9.66 -1.49 0.83
C ARG A 173 8.44 -1.78 0.02
N ILE A 174 8.00 -3.04 0.04
CA ILE A 174 6.79 -3.49 -0.62
C ILE A 174 5.70 -3.62 0.43
N ARG A 175 4.54 -3.04 0.12
CA ARG A 175 3.35 -3.10 0.97
C ARG A 175 2.34 -4.07 0.38
N SER A 176 2.26 -5.27 0.94
CA SER A 176 1.17 -6.15 0.59
C SER A 176 -0.14 -5.53 1.07
N VAL A 177 -1.08 -5.39 0.12
CA VAL A 177 -2.40 -4.80 0.35
C VAL A 177 -3.49 -5.83 0.10
N LEU A 178 -4.57 -5.72 0.86
CA LEU A 178 -5.81 -6.46 0.66
C LEU A 178 -6.93 -5.46 0.38
N GLU A 179 -7.52 -5.57 -0.80
CA GLU A 179 -8.68 -4.75 -1.16
C GLU A 179 -9.97 -5.43 -0.68
N LEU A 180 -10.77 -4.70 0.10
CA LEU A 180 -12.06 -5.15 0.61
C LEU A 180 -13.14 -4.07 0.38
N PRO A 181 -14.35 -4.46 -0.06
CA PRO A 181 -15.49 -3.55 -0.06
C PRO A 181 -15.92 -3.29 1.39
N GLY A 182 -16.03 -2.02 1.78
CA GLY A 182 -16.50 -1.61 3.09
C GLY A 182 -17.92 -1.05 3.07
N THR A 183 -18.61 -1.08 4.21
CA THR A 183 -19.87 -0.34 4.41
C THR A 183 -19.70 0.68 5.53
N VAL A 184 -20.03 1.94 5.27
CA VAL A 184 -20.02 2.99 6.29
C VAL A 184 -21.20 2.77 7.25
N LYS A 185 -20.93 2.76 8.56
CA LYS A 185 -21.93 2.64 9.64
C LYS A 185 -21.83 3.84 10.59
N PRO A 186 -22.92 4.17 11.32
CA PRO A 186 -22.81 5.10 12.44
C PRO A 186 -21.83 4.54 13.48
N ASN A 187 -21.05 5.41 14.14
CA ASN A 187 -20.30 4.98 15.31
C ASN A 187 -21.28 4.77 16.48
N ALA A 188 -21.62 3.52 16.78
CA ALA A 188 -22.63 3.20 17.80
C ALA A 188 -22.14 3.46 19.24
N ASP A 189 -20.82 3.56 19.46
CA ASP A 189 -20.26 3.89 20.79
C ASP A 189 -20.46 5.37 21.15
N ARG A 190 -20.84 6.22 20.17
CA ARG A 190 -21.18 7.64 20.37
C ARG A 190 -22.68 7.93 20.14
N PHE A 191 -23.53 6.96 20.45
CA PHE A 191 -24.99 7.07 20.40
C PHE A 191 -25.58 7.16 21.82
N VAL A 192 -26.47 8.14 22.06
CA VAL A 192 -27.16 8.31 23.35
C VAL A 192 -28.68 8.34 23.14
N PRO A 193 -29.42 7.31 23.55
CA PRO A 193 -30.87 7.36 23.61
C PRO A 193 -31.31 8.21 24.81
N LEU A 194 -32.23 9.13 24.60
CA LEU A 194 -32.79 9.97 25.66
C LEU A 194 -34.05 9.32 26.23
N LEU A 195 -33.84 8.63 27.35
CA LEU A 195 -34.86 7.93 28.12
C LEU A 195 -35.56 8.89 29.09
N GLN A 196 -36.88 8.89 29.04
CA GLN A 196 -37.72 9.62 29.97
C GLN A 196 -37.65 8.99 31.38
N GLN A 197 -37.50 9.81 32.42
CA GLN A 197 -37.29 9.32 33.79
C GLN A 197 -38.57 9.25 34.65
N PHE A 198 -39.64 9.92 34.23
CA PHE A 198 -40.89 10.11 34.97
C PHE A 198 -42.07 10.22 34.00
N LYS A 199 -43.30 9.93 34.44
CA LYS A 199 -44.49 10.10 33.58
C LYS A 199 -44.80 11.58 33.31
N GLY A 200 -45.29 11.91 32.12
CA GLY A 200 -45.69 13.28 31.77
C GLY A 200 -46.23 13.44 30.36
N THR A 201 -46.50 14.68 29.96
CA THR A 201 -46.97 15.04 28.61
C THR A 201 -45.94 15.91 27.90
N VAL A 202 -45.59 15.60 26.66
CA VAL A 202 -44.67 16.42 25.86
C VAL A 202 -45.34 17.74 25.49
N VAL A 203 -44.75 18.87 25.88
CA VAL A 203 -45.26 20.23 25.60
C VAL A 203 -44.72 20.77 24.29
N SER A 204 -43.42 20.58 24.04
CA SER A 204 -42.75 21.07 22.82
C SER A 204 -41.51 20.25 22.50
N ILE A 205 -41.15 20.23 21.22
CA ILE A 205 -39.93 19.61 20.69
C ILE A 205 -39.35 20.61 19.66
N PRO A 206 -38.42 21.49 20.05
CA PRO A 206 -37.85 22.50 19.14
C PRO A 206 -36.82 21.94 18.13
N VAL A 207 -36.69 20.61 18.01
CA VAL A 207 -35.74 19.94 17.13
C VAL A 207 -36.41 18.83 16.32
N ASP A 208 -35.90 18.60 15.11
CA ASP A 208 -36.30 17.54 14.20
C ASP A 208 -35.17 16.53 13.95
N GLU A 209 -35.49 15.37 13.37
CA GLU A 209 -34.48 14.42 12.91
C GLU A 209 -33.53 15.09 11.89
N GLY A 210 -32.23 14.78 11.99
CA GLY A 210 -31.18 15.47 11.25
C GLY A 210 -30.76 16.82 11.83
N SER A 211 -31.45 17.36 12.85
CA SER A 211 -31.03 18.60 13.51
C SER A 211 -29.68 18.44 14.20
N ARG A 212 -28.80 19.43 14.05
CA ARG A 212 -27.54 19.51 14.77
C ARG A 212 -27.78 20.12 16.15
N VAL A 213 -27.22 19.50 17.18
CA VAL A 213 -27.37 19.94 18.58
C VAL A 213 -26.00 19.93 19.26
N ARG A 214 -25.79 20.87 20.17
CA ARG A 214 -24.65 20.90 21.08
C ARG A 214 -25.08 20.47 22.47
N ARG A 215 -24.15 19.96 23.27
CA ARG A 215 -24.37 19.60 24.66
C ARG A 215 -25.01 20.78 25.42
N GLY A 216 -26.16 20.52 26.04
CA GLY A 216 -26.96 21.50 26.75
C GLY A 216 -28.07 22.18 25.94
N ASP A 217 -28.10 22.06 24.61
CA ASP A 217 -29.20 22.60 23.78
C ASP A 217 -30.54 21.95 24.18
N LEU A 218 -31.62 22.72 24.10
CA LEU A 218 -32.98 22.25 24.44
C LEU A 218 -33.52 21.33 23.33
N LEU A 219 -33.97 20.14 23.71
CA LEU A 219 -34.47 19.12 22.78
C LEU A 219 -35.96 18.86 22.92
N ALA A 220 -36.49 18.85 24.15
CA ALA A 220 -37.92 18.77 24.41
C ALA A 220 -38.27 19.41 25.75
N VAL A 221 -39.55 19.74 25.94
CA VAL A 221 -40.12 20.10 27.24
C VAL A 221 -41.21 19.10 27.57
N VAL A 222 -41.13 18.47 28.75
CA VAL A 222 -42.15 17.54 29.26
C VAL A 222 -42.76 18.13 30.53
N GLU A 223 -44.09 18.13 30.63
CA GLU A 223 -44.81 18.56 31.83
C GLU A 223 -45.23 17.33 32.65
N SER A 224 -44.81 17.28 33.92
CA SER A 224 -45.03 16.17 34.84
C SER A 224 -45.59 16.67 36.17
N PRO A 225 -46.81 16.24 36.56
CA PRO A 225 -47.38 16.58 37.87
C PRO A 225 -46.50 16.12 39.04
N GLU A 226 -45.87 14.95 38.92
CA GLU A 226 -45.01 14.34 39.93
C GLU A 226 -43.75 15.19 40.22
N VAL A 227 -43.13 15.72 39.16
CA VAL A 227 -42.01 16.67 39.30
C VAL A 227 -42.47 18.00 39.91
N GLY A 228 -43.67 18.47 39.55
CA GLY A 228 -44.26 19.67 40.12
C GLY A 228 -44.49 19.54 41.63
N GLU A 229 -45.02 18.39 42.07
CA GLU A 229 -45.22 18.06 43.48
C GLU A 229 -43.90 18.04 44.25
N LEU A 230 -42.87 17.32 43.75
CA LEU A 230 -41.55 17.26 44.39
C LEU A 230 -40.87 18.64 44.49
N ARG A 231 -40.97 19.48 43.45
CA ARG A 231 -40.46 20.85 43.48
C ARG A 231 -41.21 21.74 44.48
N SER A 232 -42.53 21.56 44.60
CA SER A 232 -43.34 22.23 45.63
C SER A 232 -42.93 21.80 47.04
N THR A 233 -42.77 20.50 47.28
CA THR A 233 -42.28 19.94 48.56
C THR A 233 -40.90 20.50 48.92
N LEU A 234 -39.98 20.59 47.95
CA LEU A 234 -38.65 21.16 48.16
C LEU A 234 -38.70 22.66 48.48
N ALA A 235 -39.58 23.43 47.84
CA ALA A 235 -39.76 24.85 48.15
C ALA A 235 -40.25 25.04 49.59
N VAL A 236 -41.33 24.37 49.99
CA VAL A 236 -41.89 24.42 51.35
C VAL A 236 -40.85 23.98 52.40
N ALA A 237 -40.06 22.95 52.12
CA ALA A 237 -39.03 22.49 53.04
C ALA A 237 -37.87 23.48 53.18
N ARG A 238 -37.45 24.15 52.08
CA ARG A 238 -36.44 25.22 52.09
C ARG A 238 -36.93 26.44 52.87
N ASP A 239 -38.16 26.87 52.68
CA ASP A 239 -38.75 28.02 53.39
C ASP A 239 -38.84 27.74 54.90
N LYS A 240 -39.25 26.54 55.30
CA LYS A 240 -39.22 26.09 56.71
C LYS A 240 -37.79 26.07 57.28
N ALA A 241 -36.82 25.57 56.53
CA ALA A 241 -35.42 25.59 56.96
C ALA A 241 -34.89 27.02 57.11
N GLN A 242 -35.26 27.95 56.22
CA GLN A 242 -34.89 29.36 56.34
C GLN A 242 -35.57 30.04 57.54
N LEU A 243 -36.83 29.72 57.83
CA LEU A 243 -37.54 30.19 59.02
C LEU A 243 -36.83 29.73 60.31
N TYR A 244 -36.61 28.42 60.47
CA TYR A 244 -35.96 27.90 61.68
C TYR A 244 -34.50 28.32 61.81
N ARG A 245 -33.79 28.57 60.70
CA ARG A 245 -32.47 29.20 60.75
C ARG A 245 -32.53 30.55 61.47
N LYS A 246 -33.47 31.43 61.08
CA LYS A 246 -33.66 32.73 61.75
C LYS A 246 -34.11 32.57 63.21
N THR A 247 -34.88 31.53 63.52
CA THR A 247 -35.22 31.18 64.92
C THR A 247 -33.98 30.81 65.71
N VAL A 248 -33.10 29.93 65.20
CA VAL A 248 -31.83 29.58 65.84
C VAL A 248 -30.96 30.82 66.05
N GLU A 249 -30.76 31.64 65.01
CA GLU A 249 -29.99 32.89 65.08
C GLU A 249 -30.55 33.86 66.15
N ARG A 250 -31.87 33.87 66.37
CA ARG A 250 -32.53 34.65 67.42
C ARG A 250 -32.34 34.04 68.81
N GLU A 251 -32.59 32.74 68.99
CA GLU A 251 -32.49 32.10 70.30
C GLU A 251 -31.03 32.06 70.79
N GLU A 252 -30.06 31.85 69.90
CA GLU A 252 -28.63 31.91 70.24
C GLU A 252 -28.23 33.31 70.75
N LYS A 253 -28.81 34.38 70.17
CA LYS A 253 -28.61 35.75 70.66
C LYS A 253 -29.25 35.97 72.04
N LEU A 254 -30.51 35.57 72.21
CA LEU A 254 -31.22 35.74 73.49
C LEU A 254 -30.57 34.93 74.62
N PHE A 255 -30.01 33.76 74.33
CA PHE A 255 -29.25 32.95 75.28
C PHE A 255 -27.91 33.62 75.65
N ALA A 256 -27.19 34.19 74.67
CA ALA A 256 -25.97 34.95 74.93
C ALA A 256 -26.22 36.21 75.80
N GLU A 257 -27.39 36.84 75.65
CA GLU A 257 -27.88 37.95 76.48
C GLU A 257 -28.46 37.47 77.85
N ARG A 258 -28.49 36.15 78.11
CA ARG A 258 -29.06 35.48 79.30
C ARG A 258 -30.57 35.72 79.50
N ILE A 259 -31.30 35.92 78.42
CA ILE A 259 -32.76 36.16 78.42
C ILE A 259 -33.53 34.85 78.29
N SER A 260 -33.07 33.90 77.48
CA SER A 260 -33.70 32.58 77.27
C SER A 260 -32.87 31.41 77.85
N PRO A 261 -33.50 30.26 78.20
CA PRO A 261 -32.81 29.04 78.57
C PRO A 261 -32.05 28.35 77.42
N GLU A 262 -31.02 27.57 77.73
CA GLU A 262 -30.29 26.76 76.74
C GLU A 262 -31.19 25.76 76.00
N GLN A 263 -32.22 25.26 76.67
CA GLN A 263 -33.19 24.31 76.10
C GLN A 263 -33.90 24.88 74.86
N ASP A 264 -34.16 26.19 74.80
CA ASP A 264 -34.82 26.83 73.66
C ASP A 264 -33.90 26.88 72.44
N VAL A 265 -32.59 27.12 72.65
CA VAL A 265 -31.56 27.02 71.61
C VAL A 265 -31.44 25.59 71.09
N LEU A 266 -31.46 24.59 71.98
CA LEU A 266 -31.40 23.17 71.59
C LEU A 266 -32.64 22.75 70.78
N ALA A 267 -33.83 23.18 71.20
CA ALA A 267 -35.08 22.94 70.50
C ALA A 267 -35.12 23.63 69.12
N ALA A 268 -34.71 24.90 69.03
CA ALA A 268 -34.60 25.62 67.77
C ALA A 268 -33.61 24.93 66.82
N ARG A 269 -32.44 24.50 67.32
CA ARG A 269 -31.43 23.75 66.54
C ARG A 269 -31.94 22.39 66.07
N GLN A 270 -32.77 21.71 66.86
CA GLN A 270 -33.43 20.47 66.43
C GLN A 270 -34.43 20.74 65.29
N ALA A 271 -35.35 21.69 65.45
CA ALA A 271 -36.33 22.04 64.43
C ALA A 271 -35.65 22.49 63.11
N TYR A 272 -34.54 23.23 63.20
CA TYR A 272 -33.74 23.59 62.03
C TYR A 272 -33.14 22.35 61.33
N ARG A 273 -32.52 21.43 62.09
CA ARG A 273 -31.97 20.18 61.52
C ARG A 273 -33.04 19.32 60.87
N GLU A 274 -34.21 19.18 61.47
CA GLU A 274 -35.34 18.43 60.90
C GLU A 274 -35.80 19.03 59.56
N ALA A 275 -35.93 20.36 59.48
CA ALA A 275 -36.27 21.03 58.22
C ALA A 275 -35.16 20.93 57.16
N GLN A 276 -33.88 20.97 57.56
CA GLN A 276 -32.76 20.69 56.65
C GLN A 276 -32.81 19.26 56.09
N ILE A 277 -33.11 18.26 56.93
CA ILE A 277 -33.25 16.86 56.51
C ILE A 277 -34.38 16.73 55.48
N ALA A 278 -35.55 17.35 55.74
CA ALA A 278 -36.67 17.35 54.80
C ALA A 278 -36.31 18.01 53.45
N ALA A 279 -35.63 19.16 53.47
CA ALA A 279 -35.18 19.85 52.25
C ALA A 279 -34.15 19.01 51.47
N ASN A 280 -33.21 18.38 52.16
CA ASN A 280 -32.21 17.51 51.55
C ASN A 280 -32.83 16.23 50.96
N ALA A 281 -33.85 15.65 51.61
CA ALA A 281 -34.59 14.50 51.09
C ALA A 281 -35.32 14.85 49.78
N ALA A 282 -36.09 15.95 49.76
CA ALA A 282 -36.79 16.40 48.56
C ALA A 282 -35.83 16.76 47.41
N ALA A 283 -34.66 17.35 47.71
CA ALA A 283 -33.63 17.63 46.72
C ALA A 283 -33.04 16.35 46.10
N ARG A 284 -32.74 15.33 46.92
CA ARG A 284 -32.24 14.02 46.46
C ARG A 284 -33.25 13.27 45.61
N SER A 285 -34.55 13.39 45.90
CA SER A 285 -35.60 12.79 45.06
C SER A 285 -35.63 13.38 43.64
N LEU A 286 -35.47 14.70 43.50
CA LEU A 286 -35.37 15.35 42.18
C LEU A 286 -34.07 14.98 41.44
N GLU A 287 -32.95 14.88 42.17
CA GLU A 287 -31.67 14.44 41.62
C GLU A 287 -31.72 13.00 41.10
N ALA A 288 -32.39 12.09 41.82
CA ALA A 288 -32.62 10.71 41.38
C ALA A 288 -33.44 10.63 40.08
N MET A 289 -34.38 11.55 39.86
CA MET A 289 -35.12 11.70 38.60
C MET A 289 -34.33 12.45 37.50
N ARG A 290 -33.08 12.87 37.77
CA ARG A 290 -32.24 13.71 36.91
C ARG A 290 -32.87 15.07 36.55
N VAL A 291 -33.72 15.60 37.44
CA VAL A 291 -34.40 16.88 37.25
C VAL A 291 -33.67 18.00 38.01
N THR A 292 -33.51 19.16 37.37
CA THR A 292 -32.95 20.34 38.02
C THR A 292 -33.88 20.86 39.14
N ALA A 293 -33.31 21.15 40.31
CA ALA A 293 -34.02 21.73 41.45
C ALA A 293 -34.50 23.19 41.24
N GLY A 294 -34.23 23.77 40.07
CA GLY A 294 -34.77 25.05 39.61
C GLY A 294 -35.52 24.88 38.29
N GLY A 295 -36.63 25.60 38.17
CA GLY A 295 -37.38 25.80 36.93
C GLY A 295 -37.93 27.22 36.93
N SER A 296 -37.71 27.97 35.85
CA SER A 296 -38.28 29.30 35.68
C SER A 296 -39.65 29.18 35.03
N GLY A 297 -40.72 29.59 35.73
CA GLY A 297 -42.10 29.44 35.27
C GLY A 297 -42.81 28.22 35.88
N ASN A 298 -43.44 27.38 35.04
CA ASN A 298 -44.24 26.25 35.52
C ASN A 298 -43.36 25.15 36.17
N ILE A 299 -43.55 24.93 37.47
CA ILE A 299 -42.81 23.93 38.27
C ILE A 299 -42.93 22.50 37.75
N ALA A 300 -44.02 22.16 37.04
CA ALA A 300 -44.21 20.83 36.45
C ALA A 300 -43.38 20.61 35.17
N ARG A 301 -42.82 21.66 34.54
CA ARG A 301 -42.06 21.53 33.29
C ARG A 301 -40.61 21.15 33.50
N VAL A 302 -40.15 20.16 32.75
CA VAL A 302 -38.76 19.71 32.70
C VAL A 302 -38.24 19.89 31.28
N GLU A 303 -37.09 20.52 31.17
CA GLU A 303 -36.35 20.67 29.92
C GLU A 303 -35.43 19.47 29.72
N LEU A 304 -35.69 18.70 28.67
CA LEU A 304 -34.77 17.67 28.19
C LEU A 304 -33.71 18.34 27.32
N ARG A 305 -32.44 18.18 27.69
CA ARG A 305 -31.29 18.83 27.03
C ARG A 305 -30.30 17.81 26.48
N ALA A 306 -29.57 18.19 25.45
CA ALA A 306 -28.60 17.31 24.79
C ALA A 306 -27.45 16.91 25.74
N PRO A 307 -27.13 15.61 25.87
CA PRO A 307 -26.06 15.14 26.75
C PRO A 307 -24.67 15.24 26.10
N ILE A 308 -24.63 15.24 24.76
CA ILE A 308 -23.45 15.29 23.90
C ILE A 308 -23.69 16.27 22.74
N ASP A 309 -22.61 16.68 22.07
CA ASP A 309 -22.69 17.29 20.75
C ASP A 309 -23.03 16.21 19.70
N GLY A 310 -23.82 16.55 18.68
CA GLY A 310 -24.20 15.55 17.67
C GLY A 310 -25.32 15.95 16.72
N VAL A 311 -26.06 14.94 16.28
CA VAL A 311 -27.23 15.02 15.41
C VAL A 311 -28.36 14.20 15.99
N VAL A 312 -29.59 14.72 15.97
CA VAL A 312 -30.80 13.96 16.34
C VAL A 312 -31.02 12.86 15.28
N THR A 313 -30.92 11.59 15.68
CA THR A 313 -30.98 10.44 14.77
C THR A 313 -32.35 9.79 14.69
N ALA A 314 -33.19 9.94 15.72
CA ALA A 314 -34.58 9.54 15.72
C ALA A 314 -35.38 10.41 16.71
N LYS A 315 -36.66 10.65 16.40
CA LYS A 315 -37.64 11.34 17.23
C LYS A 315 -38.89 10.46 17.34
N SER A 316 -39.07 9.84 18.52
CA SER A 316 -40.11 8.83 18.75
C SER A 316 -41.36 9.37 19.42
N VAL A 317 -41.48 10.68 19.60
CA VAL A 317 -42.62 11.35 20.26
C VAL A 317 -43.05 12.64 19.57
N ALA A 318 -44.31 13.02 19.78
CA ALA A 318 -44.92 14.26 19.29
C ALA A 318 -45.39 15.17 20.45
N PRO A 319 -45.53 16.50 20.23
CA PRO A 319 -46.19 17.39 21.19
C PRO A 319 -47.63 16.93 21.49
N GLY A 320 -48.05 17.04 22.74
CA GLY A 320 -49.33 16.53 23.25
C GLY A 320 -49.34 15.04 23.63
N GLN A 321 -48.31 14.27 23.27
CA GLN A 321 -48.22 12.85 23.61
C GLN A 321 -47.89 12.63 25.09
N ALA A 322 -48.59 11.69 25.72
CA ALA A 322 -48.24 11.17 27.05
C ALA A 322 -47.07 10.18 26.94
N VAL A 323 -46.14 10.25 27.88
CA VAL A 323 -44.90 9.46 27.92
C VAL A 323 -44.66 8.89 29.31
N ASP A 324 -44.26 7.62 29.38
CA ASP A 324 -43.97 6.90 30.62
C ASP A 324 -42.46 6.88 30.95
N ALA A 325 -42.13 6.57 32.21
CA ALA A 325 -40.74 6.31 32.60
C ALA A 325 -40.15 5.11 31.82
N GLY A 326 -38.91 5.24 31.34
CA GLY A 326 -38.26 4.28 30.46
C GLY A 326 -38.50 4.50 28.96
N SER A 327 -39.44 5.37 28.57
CA SER A 327 -39.72 5.66 27.15
C SER A 327 -38.54 6.34 26.45
N VAL A 328 -38.12 5.84 25.29
CA VAL A 328 -37.19 6.58 24.41
C VAL A 328 -37.95 7.73 23.75
N LEU A 329 -37.55 8.97 24.03
CA LEU A 329 -38.15 10.15 23.38
C LEU A 329 -37.48 10.46 22.04
N MET A 330 -36.16 10.29 21.99
CA MET A 330 -35.31 10.61 20.84
C MET A 330 -33.92 10.00 21.05
N SER A 331 -33.07 10.09 20.04
CA SER A 331 -31.65 9.73 20.14
C SER A 331 -30.76 10.80 19.54
N VAL A 332 -29.59 11.02 20.15
CA VAL A 332 -28.52 11.89 19.63
C VAL A 332 -27.30 11.02 19.35
N ALA A 333 -26.73 11.14 18.14
CA ALA A 333 -25.49 10.48 17.79
C ALA A 333 -24.42 11.49 17.41
N ASP A 334 -23.19 11.25 17.86
CA ASP A 334 -22.04 11.91 17.31
C ASP A 334 -21.74 11.38 15.90
N THR A 335 -21.42 12.29 14.99
CA THR A 335 -21.14 11.99 13.57
C THR A 335 -19.76 12.48 13.13
N GLU A 336 -18.92 12.97 14.06
CA GLU A 336 -17.52 13.32 13.79
C GLU A 336 -16.63 12.12 13.47
N THR A 337 -17.08 10.91 13.80
CA THR A 337 -16.45 9.64 13.42
C THR A 337 -17.51 8.70 12.90
N VAL A 338 -17.17 7.93 11.87
CA VAL A 338 -17.98 6.79 11.39
C VAL A 338 -17.17 5.51 11.50
N TRP A 339 -17.87 4.39 11.49
CA TRP A 339 -17.22 3.10 11.29
C TRP A 339 -17.27 2.73 9.81
N VAL A 340 -16.26 2.00 9.35
CA VAL A 340 -16.32 1.24 8.09
C VAL A 340 -16.19 -0.23 8.45
N GLU A 341 -17.22 -1.01 8.14
CA GLU A 341 -17.24 -2.45 8.35
C GLU A 341 -16.77 -3.17 7.08
N LEU A 342 -15.73 -3.98 7.23
CA LEU A 342 -15.10 -4.76 6.16
C LEU A 342 -15.40 -6.26 6.39
N PRO A 343 -15.99 -6.98 5.41
CA PRO A 343 -16.12 -8.42 5.47
C PRO A 343 -14.76 -9.06 5.18
N VAL A 344 -14.21 -9.78 6.16
CA VAL A 344 -12.97 -10.55 6.05
C VAL A 344 -13.30 -12.01 5.80
N TYR A 345 -12.79 -12.56 4.69
CA TYR A 345 -12.98 -13.96 4.34
C TYR A 345 -12.02 -14.87 5.13
N PRO A 346 -12.39 -16.14 5.40
CA PRO A 346 -11.56 -17.08 6.15
C PRO A 346 -10.12 -17.23 5.64
N LYS A 347 -9.91 -17.15 4.32
CA LYS A 347 -8.57 -17.20 3.69
C LYS A 347 -7.67 -16.00 4.05
N ASP A 348 -8.26 -14.84 4.32
CA ASP A 348 -7.55 -13.58 4.55
C ASP A 348 -7.43 -13.27 6.06
N MET A 349 -8.15 -13.99 6.92
CA MET A 349 -8.20 -13.81 8.39
C MET A 349 -6.83 -13.79 9.09
N ALA A 350 -5.83 -14.54 8.60
CA ALA A 350 -4.50 -14.55 9.20
C ALA A 350 -3.72 -13.24 8.96
N ALA A 351 -4.07 -12.52 7.90
CA ALA A 351 -3.43 -11.30 7.45
C ALA A 351 -4.06 -10.02 8.01
N VAL A 352 -5.34 -10.07 8.46
CA VAL A 352 -6.04 -8.91 9.04
C VAL A 352 -5.88 -8.88 10.56
N ARG A 353 -5.36 -7.76 11.10
CA ARG A 353 -5.08 -7.57 12.53
C ARG A 353 -5.43 -6.15 13.00
N PRO A 354 -5.86 -5.96 14.27
CA PRO A 354 -6.01 -4.64 14.86
C PRO A 354 -4.73 -3.80 14.75
N GLY A 355 -4.89 -2.50 14.55
CA GLY A 355 -3.82 -1.52 14.40
C GLY A 355 -3.33 -1.29 12.97
N GLN A 356 -3.63 -2.18 12.01
CA GLN A 356 -3.28 -1.99 10.60
C GLN A 356 -3.93 -0.75 9.99
N ALA A 357 -3.21 -0.09 9.09
CA ALA A 357 -3.69 1.08 8.36
C ALA A 357 -4.62 0.67 7.21
N VAL A 358 -5.68 1.44 7.03
CA VAL A 358 -6.67 1.25 5.96
C VAL A 358 -6.89 2.58 5.24
N VAL A 359 -6.66 2.59 3.93
CA VAL A 359 -7.10 3.68 3.07
C VAL A 359 -8.54 3.41 2.66
N VAL A 360 -9.44 4.39 2.87
CA VAL A 360 -10.86 4.32 2.52
C VAL A 360 -11.13 5.31 1.41
N LYS A 361 -11.69 4.83 0.29
CA LYS A 361 -12.08 5.63 -0.88
C LYS A 361 -13.58 5.50 -1.14
N SER A 362 -14.25 6.60 -1.47
CA SER A 362 -15.62 6.53 -1.98
C SER A 362 -15.67 5.81 -3.32
N THR A 363 -16.83 5.25 -3.69
CA THR A 363 -16.98 4.46 -4.93
C THR A 363 -16.81 5.28 -6.21
N ASP A 364 -16.97 6.60 -6.13
CA ASP A 364 -16.70 7.59 -7.19
C ASP A 364 -15.26 8.17 -7.14
N GLY A 365 -14.46 7.79 -6.15
CA GLY A 365 -13.10 8.31 -5.93
C GLY A 365 -13.03 9.78 -5.46
N SER A 366 -14.14 10.45 -5.16
CA SER A 366 -14.16 11.87 -4.78
C SER A 366 -13.70 12.14 -3.34
N LEU A 367 -13.71 11.12 -2.48
CA LEU A 367 -13.28 11.17 -1.09
C LEU A 367 -12.24 10.08 -0.80
N GLU A 368 -11.17 10.46 -0.12
CA GLU A 368 -10.14 9.56 0.41
C GLU A 368 -9.85 9.94 1.86
N ALA A 369 -9.72 8.95 2.75
CA ALA A 369 -9.35 9.14 4.14
C ALA A 369 -8.65 7.89 4.70
N GLU A 370 -7.70 8.10 5.62
CA GLU A 370 -7.02 7.03 6.34
C GLU A 370 -7.73 6.71 7.65
N GLY A 371 -7.87 5.42 7.94
CA GLY A 371 -8.34 4.89 9.21
C GLY A 371 -7.44 3.75 9.70
N LYS A 372 -7.81 3.17 10.84
CA LYS A 372 -7.14 1.96 11.38
C LYS A 372 -8.16 0.90 11.74
N VAL A 373 -7.78 -0.37 11.56
CA VAL A 373 -8.54 -1.51 12.09
C VAL A 373 -8.55 -1.41 13.62
N GLU A 374 -9.71 -1.15 14.20
CA GLU A 374 -9.92 -1.11 15.65
C GLU A 374 -10.06 -2.53 16.21
N MET A 375 -10.83 -3.36 15.51
CA MET A 375 -11.21 -4.70 15.94
C MET A 375 -11.49 -5.59 14.73
N VAL A 376 -11.27 -6.90 14.89
CA VAL A 376 -11.81 -7.94 14.00
C VAL A 376 -12.74 -8.83 14.84
N SER A 377 -13.99 -8.99 14.41
CA SER A 377 -14.95 -9.87 15.08
C SER A 377 -14.43 -11.31 15.08
N PRO A 378 -14.42 -12.01 16.23
CA PRO A 378 -14.08 -13.43 16.28
C PRO A 378 -15.21 -14.32 15.73
N LEU A 379 -16.43 -13.78 15.62
CA LEU A 379 -17.60 -14.48 15.08
C LEU A 379 -17.77 -14.12 13.60
N ALA A 380 -17.81 -15.14 12.75
CA ALA A 380 -18.23 -15.02 11.38
C ALA A 380 -19.77 -14.91 11.31
N GLY A 381 -20.30 -13.99 10.51
CA GLY A 381 -21.75 -13.85 10.34
C GLY A 381 -22.37 -15.11 9.74
N GLU A 382 -23.45 -15.62 10.32
CA GLU A 382 -24.02 -16.94 9.97
C GLU A 382 -24.36 -17.09 8.49
N GLN A 383 -24.83 -16.01 7.85
CA GLN A 383 -25.20 -16.00 6.42
C GLN A 383 -24.00 -15.78 5.49
N THR A 384 -23.08 -14.87 5.81
CA THR A 384 -21.97 -14.50 4.92
C THR A 384 -20.73 -15.37 5.10
N ARG A 385 -20.58 -16.03 6.27
CA ARG A 385 -19.38 -16.75 6.72
C ARG A 385 -18.10 -15.90 6.71
N THR A 386 -18.27 -14.58 6.83
CA THR A 386 -17.18 -13.59 6.95
C THR A 386 -17.15 -13.04 8.37
N SER A 387 -15.95 -12.83 8.91
CA SER A 387 -15.77 -11.98 10.09
C SER A 387 -15.88 -10.51 9.69
N THR A 388 -16.27 -9.64 10.62
CA THR A 388 -16.30 -8.19 10.36
C THR A 388 -15.09 -7.52 10.99
N ALA A 389 -14.20 -6.94 10.18
CA ALA A 389 -13.22 -5.96 10.66
C ALA A 389 -13.86 -4.58 10.71
N ARG A 390 -13.62 -3.84 11.79
CA ARG A 390 -14.14 -2.47 11.99
C ARG A 390 -12.98 -1.48 11.90
N VAL A 391 -13.16 -0.48 11.06
CA VAL A 391 -12.23 0.64 10.90
C VAL A 391 -12.89 1.90 11.45
N VAL A 392 -12.22 2.65 12.32
CA VAL A 392 -12.69 3.97 12.76
C VAL A 392 -12.17 5.02 11.80
N LEU A 393 -13.07 5.83 11.24
CA LEU A 393 -12.76 6.83 10.22
C LEU A 393 -13.20 8.23 10.69
N PRO A 394 -12.28 9.23 10.72
CA PRO A 394 -12.63 10.62 10.97
C PRO A 394 -13.58 11.17 9.90
N ASN A 395 -14.64 11.85 10.35
CA ASN A 395 -15.68 12.43 9.50
C ASN A 395 -16.03 13.89 9.88
N PRO A 396 -15.07 14.80 10.09
CA PRO A 396 -15.35 16.17 10.56
C PRO A 396 -16.21 16.98 9.58
N LYS A 397 -16.08 16.70 8.27
CA LYS A 397 -16.90 17.31 7.21
C LYS A 397 -18.27 16.65 7.03
N ARG A 398 -18.54 15.53 7.71
CA ARG A 398 -19.75 14.70 7.59
C ARG A 398 -20.05 14.27 6.15
N ALA A 399 -18.97 14.03 5.38
CA ALA A 399 -19.00 13.63 3.98
C ALA A 399 -19.23 12.12 3.83
N TRP A 400 -18.66 11.31 4.74
CA TRP A 400 -18.95 9.88 4.82
C TRP A 400 -20.36 9.69 5.40
N ARG A 401 -21.26 9.10 4.60
CA ARG A 401 -22.66 8.92 4.98
C ARG A 401 -22.90 7.47 5.42
N PRO A 402 -23.46 7.21 6.61
CA PRO A 402 -23.87 5.86 6.99
C PRO A 402 -24.79 5.22 5.95
N GLY A 403 -24.55 3.93 5.67
CA GLY A 403 -25.25 3.15 4.66
C GLY A 403 -24.57 3.11 3.28
N THR A 404 -23.57 3.95 2.99
CA THR A 404 -22.86 3.89 1.70
C THR A 404 -21.79 2.81 1.68
N VAL A 405 -21.62 2.17 0.52
CA VAL A 405 -20.46 1.31 0.21
C VAL A 405 -19.24 2.18 -0.09
N VAL A 406 -18.05 1.69 0.26
CA VAL A 406 -16.74 2.31 0.01
C VAL A 406 -15.74 1.23 -0.42
N ASN A 407 -14.70 1.62 -1.15
CA ASN A 407 -13.58 0.74 -1.47
C ASN A 407 -12.50 0.93 -0.40
N THR A 408 -11.91 -0.15 0.11
CA THR A 408 -10.84 -0.04 1.12
C THR A 408 -9.62 -0.86 0.75
N THR A 409 -8.45 -0.29 1.04
CA THR A 409 -7.15 -0.91 0.82
C THR A 409 -6.47 -1.04 2.18
N LEU A 410 -6.45 -2.25 2.72
CA LEU A 410 -5.81 -2.60 4.00
C LEU A 410 -4.36 -2.98 3.75
N THR A 411 -3.40 -2.35 4.44
CA THR A 411 -2.00 -2.81 4.43
C THR A 411 -1.87 -4.02 5.36
N THR A 412 -1.61 -5.21 4.80
CA THR A 412 -1.48 -6.46 5.56
C THR A 412 -0.06 -6.69 6.08
N GLU A 413 0.94 -6.41 5.24
CA GLU A 413 2.37 -6.57 5.54
C GLU A 413 3.17 -5.46 4.85
N GLU A 414 4.22 -4.95 5.51
CA GLU A 414 5.21 -4.04 4.94
C GLU A 414 6.60 -4.65 5.17
N GLN A 415 7.28 -5.04 4.10
CA GLN A 415 8.58 -5.70 4.16
C GLN A 415 9.59 -5.04 3.22
N GLU A 416 10.84 -4.92 3.69
CA GLU A 416 11.96 -4.45 2.89
C GLU A 416 12.56 -5.64 2.12
N VAL A 417 12.58 -5.56 0.79
CA VAL A 417 13.10 -6.58 -0.12
C VAL A 417 14.42 -6.11 -0.74
N ALA A 418 15.34 -7.05 -1.01
CA ALA A 418 16.69 -6.72 -1.50
C ALA A 418 16.73 -6.24 -2.96
N VAL A 419 15.82 -6.74 -3.80
CA VAL A 419 15.68 -6.33 -5.21
C VAL A 419 14.19 -6.17 -5.51
N ALA A 420 13.82 -4.98 -5.99
CA ALA A 420 12.53 -4.75 -6.59
C ALA A 420 12.65 -4.03 -7.94
N VAL A 421 11.69 -4.31 -8.82
CA VAL A 421 11.51 -3.64 -10.12
C VAL A 421 10.15 -2.96 -10.17
N ASP A 422 10.05 -1.90 -10.97
CA ASP A 422 8.77 -1.26 -11.26
C ASP A 422 7.85 -2.23 -12.03
N LYS A 423 6.60 -2.33 -11.61
CA LYS A 423 5.58 -3.24 -12.15
C LYS A 423 5.32 -3.02 -13.64
N SER A 424 5.55 -1.79 -14.14
CA SER A 424 5.46 -1.45 -15.58
C SER A 424 6.61 -2.01 -16.43
N ALA A 425 7.73 -2.41 -15.82
CA ALA A 425 8.86 -3.01 -16.52
C ALA A 425 8.67 -4.50 -16.84
N ILE A 426 7.76 -5.18 -16.12
CA ILE A 426 7.55 -6.62 -16.26
C ILE A 426 6.75 -6.89 -17.53
N GLN A 427 7.43 -7.51 -18.49
CA GLN A 427 6.86 -7.97 -19.74
C GLN A 427 6.67 -9.49 -19.73
N THR A 428 5.86 -10.00 -20.65
CA THR A 428 5.75 -11.45 -20.91
C THR A 428 6.33 -11.74 -22.29
N VAL A 429 7.40 -12.54 -22.36
CA VAL A 429 8.10 -12.91 -23.59
C VAL A 429 8.18 -14.44 -23.62
N ARG A 430 7.64 -15.06 -24.68
CA ARG A 430 7.21 -16.47 -24.65
C ARG A 430 6.33 -16.68 -23.40
N ASP A 431 6.60 -17.71 -22.60
CA ASP A 431 5.88 -17.98 -21.35
C ASP A 431 6.53 -17.35 -20.10
N TRP A 432 7.65 -16.64 -20.24
CA TRP A 432 8.36 -16.06 -19.09
C TRP A 432 7.89 -14.65 -18.75
N LYS A 433 7.85 -14.36 -17.44
CA LYS A 433 7.89 -12.99 -16.93
C LYS A 433 9.33 -12.50 -17.00
N VAL A 434 9.54 -11.38 -17.69
CA VAL A 434 10.87 -10.83 -17.94
C VAL A 434 10.92 -9.34 -17.64
N VAL A 435 12.10 -8.83 -17.34
CA VAL A 435 12.45 -7.42 -17.55
C VAL A 435 13.57 -7.33 -18.59
N PHE A 436 13.70 -6.21 -19.28
CA PHE A 436 14.82 -6.01 -20.21
C PHE A 436 16.00 -5.35 -19.47
N GLY A 437 17.02 -6.15 -19.15
CA GLY A 437 18.25 -5.69 -18.50
C GLY A 437 19.13 -4.88 -19.46
N ARG A 438 19.65 -3.73 -19.02
CA ARG A 438 20.38 -2.74 -19.81
C ARG A 438 21.89 -2.87 -19.63
N TYR A 439 22.59 -3.22 -20.71
CA TYR A 439 24.03 -3.48 -20.71
C TYR A 439 24.72 -2.76 -21.88
N GLY A 440 25.32 -1.59 -21.59
CA GLY A 440 25.84 -0.72 -22.65
C GLY A 440 24.71 -0.28 -23.58
N LYS A 441 24.84 -0.58 -24.88
CA LYS A 441 23.79 -0.36 -25.90
C LYS A 441 22.79 -1.51 -26.07
N TYR A 442 22.93 -2.60 -25.30
CA TYR A 442 22.07 -3.78 -25.41
C TYR A 442 20.96 -3.78 -24.36
N LEU A 443 19.83 -4.39 -24.73
CA LEU A 443 18.73 -4.77 -23.85
C LEU A 443 18.48 -6.26 -24.01
N GLU A 444 18.54 -7.03 -22.92
CA GLU A 444 18.38 -8.49 -22.92
C GLU A 444 17.19 -8.87 -22.04
N ALA A 445 16.28 -9.71 -22.51
CA ALA A 445 15.19 -10.23 -21.71
C ALA A 445 15.74 -11.13 -20.60
N ARG A 446 15.42 -10.80 -19.36
CA ARG A 446 15.84 -11.54 -18.16
C ARG A 446 14.62 -12.20 -17.54
N PRO A 447 14.44 -13.53 -17.66
CA PRO A 447 13.45 -14.28 -16.90
C PRO A 447 13.60 -14.00 -15.40
N LEU A 448 12.50 -13.71 -14.73
CA LEU A 448 12.46 -13.39 -13.31
C LEU A 448 11.62 -14.42 -12.54
N GLU A 449 12.11 -14.81 -11.37
CA GLU A 449 11.26 -15.37 -10.32
C GLU A 449 10.73 -14.21 -9.47
N LEU A 450 9.41 -14.06 -9.38
CA LEU A 450 8.75 -12.90 -8.77
C LEU A 450 8.21 -13.25 -7.37
N GLY A 451 8.41 -12.34 -6.42
CA GLY A 451 7.93 -12.47 -5.04
C GLY A 451 6.70 -11.61 -4.75
N ARG A 452 6.72 -10.91 -3.61
CA ARG A 452 5.68 -9.96 -3.19
C ARG A 452 5.52 -8.81 -4.20
N SER A 453 4.35 -8.21 -4.23
CA SER A 453 4.10 -7.00 -5.02
C SER A 453 3.16 -6.03 -4.31
N ASP A 454 3.29 -4.76 -4.66
CA ASP A 454 2.31 -3.72 -4.37
C ASP A 454 1.81 -3.09 -5.68
N ASP A 455 1.20 -1.90 -5.62
CA ASP A 455 0.68 -1.20 -6.80
C ASP A 455 1.77 -0.78 -7.79
N LYS A 456 3.01 -0.56 -7.33
CA LYS A 456 4.10 0.01 -8.11
C LYS A 456 5.31 -0.90 -8.25
N MET A 457 5.66 -1.65 -7.20
CA MET A 457 6.91 -2.43 -7.13
C MET A 457 6.62 -3.93 -7.01
N VAL A 458 7.52 -4.74 -7.56
CA VAL A 458 7.50 -6.20 -7.46
C VAL A 458 8.88 -6.71 -7.02
N GLU A 459 8.90 -7.58 -6.03
CA GLU A 459 10.08 -8.28 -5.52
C GLU A 459 10.63 -9.24 -6.59
N VAL A 460 11.95 -9.24 -6.76
CA VAL A 460 12.65 -10.19 -7.63
C VAL A 460 13.43 -11.15 -6.75
N LEU A 461 13.09 -12.44 -6.83
CA LEU A 461 13.73 -13.52 -6.08
C LEU A 461 14.95 -14.08 -6.85
N ASP A 462 14.85 -14.19 -8.19
CA ASP A 462 15.96 -14.51 -9.09
C ASP A 462 15.80 -13.80 -10.46
N GLY A 463 16.92 -13.69 -11.20
CA GLY A 463 16.98 -13.23 -12.59
C GLY A 463 17.74 -11.90 -12.78
N LEU A 464 17.69 -11.04 -11.76
CA LEU A 464 18.23 -9.67 -11.73
C LEU A 464 18.95 -9.41 -10.39
N THR A 465 20.09 -8.72 -10.40
CA THR A 465 20.86 -8.43 -9.17
C THR A 465 20.78 -6.95 -8.74
N PRO A 466 21.04 -6.60 -7.46
CA PRO A 466 21.03 -5.22 -7.00
C PRO A 466 22.03 -4.36 -7.79
N GLY A 467 21.58 -3.21 -8.29
CA GLY A 467 22.37 -2.29 -9.11
C GLY A 467 22.31 -2.56 -10.63
N GLU A 468 21.71 -3.67 -11.08
CA GLU A 468 21.46 -3.87 -12.52
C GLU A 468 20.43 -2.85 -13.04
N LYS A 469 20.69 -2.31 -14.24
CA LYS A 469 19.78 -1.39 -14.91
C LYS A 469 18.75 -2.16 -15.73
N TYR A 470 17.52 -1.67 -15.79
CA TYR A 470 16.43 -2.28 -16.57
C TYR A 470 15.55 -1.23 -17.24
N ALA A 471 14.91 -1.61 -18.35
CA ALA A 471 13.94 -0.77 -19.05
C ALA A 471 12.57 -0.78 -18.36
N ALA A 472 12.01 0.40 -18.09
CA ALA A 472 10.73 0.64 -17.44
C ALA A 472 9.88 1.65 -18.22
N GLY A 473 8.68 1.98 -17.71
CA GLY A 473 7.75 2.85 -18.43
C GLY A 473 7.26 2.14 -19.70
N ASN A 474 7.69 2.59 -20.87
CA ASN A 474 7.30 2.00 -22.16
C ASN A 474 8.07 0.71 -22.54
N SER A 475 8.28 -0.20 -21.59
CA SER A 475 9.04 -1.46 -21.77
C SER A 475 8.48 -2.38 -22.88
N PHE A 476 7.21 -2.18 -23.27
CA PHE A 476 6.58 -2.85 -24.41
C PHE A 476 7.28 -2.56 -25.75
N THR A 477 7.84 -1.36 -25.95
CA THR A 477 8.53 -1.02 -27.20
C THR A 477 9.77 -1.89 -27.42
N VAL A 478 10.50 -2.21 -26.35
CA VAL A 478 11.66 -3.12 -26.38
C VAL A 478 11.22 -4.55 -26.78
N LYS A 479 10.07 -5.01 -26.27
CA LYS A 479 9.47 -6.29 -26.68
C LYS A 479 9.04 -6.28 -28.16
N ALA A 480 8.47 -5.19 -28.64
CA ALA A 480 8.05 -5.06 -30.04
C ALA A 480 9.25 -5.11 -30.99
N GLU A 481 10.35 -4.43 -30.64
CA GLU A 481 11.59 -4.46 -31.42
C GLU A 481 12.25 -5.85 -31.40
N LEU A 482 12.22 -6.54 -30.25
CA LEU A 482 12.67 -7.93 -30.16
C LEU A 482 11.87 -8.87 -31.09
N GLY A 483 10.57 -8.64 -31.22
CA GLY A 483 9.71 -9.38 -32.14
C GLY A 483 10.12 -9.21 -33.61
N LYS A 484 10.51 -8.00 -34.02
CA LYS A 484 11.01 -7.74 -35.39
C LYS A 484 12.35 -8.44 -35.65
N ALA A 485 13.28 -8.35 -34.72
CA ALA A 485 14.61 -8.96 -34.83
C ALA A 485 14.58 -10.50 -34.85
N GLY A 486 13.55 -11.12 -34.25
CA GLY A 486 13.29 -12.55 -34.39
C GLY A 486 12.80 -12.92 -35.79
N ALA A 487 11.82 -12.17 -36.32
CA ALA A 487 11.19 -12.46 -37.61
C ALA A 487 12.16 -12.36 -38.82
N THR A 488 13.29 -11.65 -38.68
CA THR A 488 14.31 -11.53 -39.75
C THR A 488 15.28 -12.71 -39.84
N HIS A 489 15.20 -13.71 -38.95
CA HIS A 489 16.07 -14.90 -38.97
C HIS A 489 15.35 -16.22 -39.35
N ASP A 490 14.03 -16.19 -39.55
CA ASP A 490 13.20 -17.36 -39.96
C ASP A 490 12.95 -17.41 -41.50
N HIS A 491 13.91 -16.95 -42.32
CA HIS A 491 13.80 -16.85 -43.78
C HIS A 491 15.02 -17.44 -44.52
#